data_AF-A0A960K1D6-F1
#
_entry.id   AF-A0A960K1D6-F1
#
_cell.length_a   1.000
_cell.length_b   1.000
_cell.length_c   1.000
_cell.angle_alpha   90.00
_cell.angle_beta   90.00
_cell.angle_gamma   90.00
#
_symmetry.space_group_name_H-M   'P 1'
#
loop_
_entity.id
_entity.type
_entity.pdbx_description
1 polymer ?
#
loop_
_entity_poly.entity_id
_entity_poly.type
_entity_poly.pdbx_seq_one_letter_code
_entity_poly.pdbx_strand_id
1 'polypeptide(L)' 'LREDGDLFLLPATAEGFKVRTQTRILDATVRAYPALADGILYARDERKLIAADMRIPAAKEPAEAAGPQERPQ' A
#
# COMPACT_ATOMS: atom_id res chain seq x y z
N LEU A 1 6.41 1.72 -9.23
CA LEU A 1 5.82 0.52 -9.85
C LEU A 1 6.75 0.08 -10.98
N ARG A 2 7.17 -1.17 -11.01
CA ARG A 2 8.00 -1.72 -12.09
C ARG A 2 7.13 -2.28 -13.22
N GLU A 3 7.76 -2.55 -14.36
CA GLU A 3 7.10 -3.05 -15.57
C GLU A 3 6.44 -4.42 -15.37
N ASP A 4 6.96 -5.24 -14.45
CA ASP A 4 6.44 -6.56 -14.09
C ASP A 4 5.23 -6.51 -13.13
N GLY A 5 4.81 -5.33 -12.67
CA GLY A 5 3.68 -5.16 -11.78
C GLY A 5 4.03 -5.09 -10.28
N ASP A 6 5.32 -5.16 -9.92
CA ASP A 6 5.76 -5.03 -8.54
C ASP A 6 5.81 -3.55 -8.07
N LEU A 7 5.13 -3.29 -6.94
CA LEU A 7 5.14 -2.04 -6.21
C LEU A 7 6.10 -2.12 -5.03
N PHE A 8 6.99 -1.13 -4.93
CA PHE A 8 8.00 -1.04 -3.89
C PHE A 8 7.72 0.16 -2.98
N LEU A 9 7.83 -0.05 -1.67
CA LEU A 9 7.90 0.99 -0.67
C LEU A 9 9.34 1.11 -0.18
N LEU A 10 9.91 2.31 -0.27
CA LEU A 10 11.30 2.59 0.10
C LEU A 10 11.47 4.03 0.58
N PRO A 11 12.48 4.30 1.44
CA PRO A 11 12.82 5.67 1.84
C PRO A 11 13.35 6.47 0.64
N ALA A 12 12.86 7.70 0.46
CA ALA A 12 13.34 8.62 -0.56
C ALA A 12 14.58 9.38 -0.07
N THR A 13 15.70 8.67 0.14
CA THR A 13 16.96 9.21 0.67
C THR A 13 18.10 9.06 -0.32
N ALA A 14 19.02 10.03 -0.36
CA ALA A 14 20.20 9.97 -1.24
C ALA A 14 21.24 8.92 -0.83
N GLU A 15 21.20 8.42 0.41
CA GLU A 15 22.15 7.43 0.96
C GLU A 15 22.10 6.06 0.25
N GLY A 16 21.02 5.78 -0.47
CA GLY A 16 20.95 4.60 -1.31
C GLY A 16 19.56 4.01 -1.43
N PHE A 17 19.47 2.96 -2.25
CA PHE A 17 18.23 2.25 -2.53
C PHE A 17 18.02 1.09 -1.53
N LYS A 18 17.09 1.26 -0.58
CA LYS A 18 16.74 0.24 0.42
C LYS A 18 15.24 -0.04 0.42
N VAL A 19 14.84 -1.22 -0.08
CA VAL A 19 13.43 -1.65 -0.11
C VAL A 19 12.96 -1.96 1.32
N ARG A 20 11.86 -1.35 1.76
CA ARG A 20 11.16 -1.71 3.02
C ARG A 20 10.14 -2.81 2.80
N THR A 21 9.41 -2.73 1.69
CA THR A 21 8.34 -3.67 1.36
C THR A 21 8.16 -3.72 -0.15
N GLN A 22 7.76 -4.89 -0.63
CA GLN A 22 7.42 -5.14 -2.03
C GLN A 22 6.12 -5.94 -2.07
N THR A 23 5.26 -5.62 -3.01
CA THR A 23 4.04 -6.39 -3.29
C THR A 23 3.72 -6.34 -4.77
N ARG A 24 3.12 -7.40 -5.30
CA ARG A 24 2.64 -7.45 -6.67
C ARG A 24 1.21 -6.96 -6.75
N ILE A 25 0.95 -5.95 -7.58
CA ILE A 25 -0.40 -5.34 -7.71
C ILE A 25 -1.04 -5.59 -9.09
N LEU A 26 -0.22 -5.96 -10.08
CA LEU A 26 -0.61 -6.32 -11.44
C LEU A 26 0.16 -7.58 -11.85
N ASP A 27 -0.48 -8.45 -12.64
CA ASP A 27 0.06 -9.78 -12.97
C ASP A 27 0.59 -9.86 -14.41
N ALA A 28 0.33 -8.82 -15.22
CA ALA A 28 0.84 -8.66 -16.57
C ALA A 28 1.66 -7.38 -16.70
N THR A 29 2.31 -7.20 -17.86
CA THR A 29 3.12 -6.01 -18.14
C THR A 29 2.33 -4.73 -17.93
N VAL A 30 2.84 -3.86 -17.06
CA VAL A 30 2.25 -2.55 -16.80
C VAL A 30 2.26 -1.76 -18.11
N ARG A 31 1.09 -1.28 -18.52
CA ARG A 31 0.94 -0.45 -19.72
C ARG A 31 0.46 0.94 -19.31
N ALA A 32 1.05 1.94 -19.95
CA ALA A 32 0.91 3.36 -19.60
C ALA A 32 1.57 3.74 -18.27
N TYR A 33 1.91 5.03 -18.16
CA TYR A 33 2.51 5.56 -16.94
C TYR A 33 1.47 5.58 -15.80
N PRO A 34 1.80 5.04 -14.61
CA PRO A 34 0.93 5.14 -13.44
C PRO A 34 0.70 6.60 -13.04
N ALA A 35 -0.48 6.90 -12.52
CA ALA A 35 -0.83 8.22 -12.03
C ALA A 35 -1.06 8.19 -10.52
N LEU A 36 -0.48 9.14 -9.79
CA LEU A 36 -0.74 9.33 -8.37
C LEU A 36 -1.47 10.66 -8.19
N ALA A 37 -2.70 10.60 -7.68
CA ALA A 37 -3.52 11.77 -7.44
C ALA A 37 -4.30 11.61 -6.13
N ASP A 38 -4.24 12.63 -5.26
CA ASP A 38 -4.92 12.64 -3.96
C ASP A 38 -4.65 11.40 -3.08
N GLY A 39 -3.41 10.88 -3.14
CA GLY A 39 -3.03 9.66 -2.42
C GLY A 39 -3.56 8.36 -3.02
N ILE A 40 -4.25 8.40 -4.16
CA ILE A 40 -4.69 7.20 -4.89
C ILE A 40 -3.76 6.94 -6.07
N LEU A 41 -3.18 5.74 -6.10
CA LEU A 41 -2.37 5.24 -7.22
C LEU A 41 -3.27 4.53 -8.23
N TYR A 42 -3.35 5.09 -9.43
CA TYR A 42 -4.01 4.49 -10.59
C TYR A 42 -2.97 3.82 -11.48
N ALA A 43 -3.16 2.54 -11.74
CA ALA A 43 -2.25 1.75 -12.58
C ALA A 43 -3.04 0.69 -13.36
N ARG A 44 -2.52 0.30 -14.52
CA ARG A 44 -3.12 -0.77 -15.33
C ARG A 44 -2.09 -1.63 -16.03
N ASP A 45 -2.48 -2.86 -16.27
CA ASP A 45 -1.85 -3.74 -17.25
C ASP A 45 -2.78 -3.90 -18.46
N GLU A 46 -2.53 -4.91 -19.30
CA GLU A 46 -3.36 -5.23 -20.47
C GLU A 46 -4.78 -5.76 -20.14
N ARG A 47 -5.01 -6.23 -18.92
CA ARG A 47 -6.24 -6.94 -18.50
C ARG A 47 -6.94 -6.29 -17.31
N LYS A 48 -6.23 -5.48 -16.54
CA LYS A 48 -6.68 -4.98 -15.23
C LYS A 48 -6.33 -3.51 -15.05
N LEU A 49 -7.28 -2.75 -14.51
CA LEU A 49 -7.10 -1.40 -13.99
C LEU A 49 -7.34 -1.45 -12.47
N ILE A 50 -6.49 -0.77 -11.71
CA ILE A 50 -6.60 -0.68 -10.25
C ILE A 50 -6.54 0.78 -9.79
N ALA A 51 -7.15 1.04 -8.64
CA ALA A 51 -7.00 2.23 -7.84
C ALA A 51 -6.62 1.80 -6.42
N ALA A 52 -5.42 2.13 -5.97
CA ALA A 52 -4.90 1.71 -4.67
C ALA A 52 -4.69 2.93 -3.77
N ASP A 53 -5.26 2.88 -2.57
CA ASP A 53 -5.10 3.94 -1.56
C ASP A 53 -3.73 3.85 -0.89
N MET A 54 -2.93 4.90 -1.03
CA MET A 54 -1.57 5.01 -0.49
C MET A 54 -1.50 5.88 0.78
N ARG A 55 -2.64 6.32 1.31
CA ARG A 55 -2.68 7.15 2.52
C ARG A 55 -2.38 6.29 3.74
N ILE A 56 -1.68 6.89 4.70
CA ILE A 56 -1.47 6.24 5.99
C ILE A 56 -2.83 6.23 6.69
N PRO A 57 -3.37 5.07 7.09
CA PRO A 57 -4.59 5.05 7.88
C PRO A 57 -4.33 5.89 9.14
N ALA A 58 -5.32 6.70 9.52
CA ALA A 58 -5.25 7.39 10.81
C ALA A 58 -4.86 6.38 11.88
N ALA A 59 -3.91 6.75 12.74
CA ALA A 59 -3.53 5.91 13.86
C ALA A 59 -4.83 5.46 14.53
N LYS A 60 -5.08 4.14 14.59
CA LYS A 60 -6.18 3.62 15.39
C LYS A 60 -6.01 4.26 16.76
N GLU A 61 -7.01 5.00 17.22
CA GLU A 61 -7.10 5.32 18.64
C GLU A 61 -6.87 4.01 19.41
N PRO A 62 -6.02 4.01 20.45
CA PRO A 62 -5.72 2.80 21.20
C PRO A 62 -7.06 2.21 21.59
N ALA A 63 -7.28 0.96 21.17
CA ALA A 63 -8.49 0.21 21.48
C ALA A 63 -8.80 0.42 22.95
N GLU A 64 -9.91 1.11 23.20
CA GLU A 64 -10.44 1.39 24.53
C GLU A 64 -10.25 0.14 25.37
N ALA A 65 -9.47 0.29 26.44
CA ALA A 65 -9.08 -0.81 27.31
C ALA A 65 -10.34 -1.57 27.68
N ALA A 66 -10.43 -2.82 27.22
CA ALA A 66 -11.50 -3.73 27.57
C ALA A 66 -11.69 -3.68 29.10
N GLY A 67 -12.83 -3.15 29.53
CA GLY A 67 -13.23 -3.14 30.93
C GLY A 67 -13.20 -4.55 31.52
N PRO A 68 -13.14 -4.69 32.85
CA PRO A 68 -12.92 -5.98 33.49
C PRO A 68 -14.02 -6.95 33.08
N GLN A 69 -13.65 -8.06 32.44
CA GLN A 69 -14.56 -9.19 32.27
C GLN A 69 -14.78 -9.82 33.65
N GLU A 70 -15.89 -9.47 34.29
CA GLU A 70 -16.40 -10.21 35.44
C GLU A 70 -16.73 -11.65 34.98
N ARG A 71 -16.00 -12.61 35.53
CA ARG A 71 -16.28 -14.04 35.36
C ARG A 71 -17.50 -14.41 36.21
N PRO A 72 -18.58 -15.00 35.65
CA PRO A 72 -19.58 -15.64 36.49
C PRO A 72 -19.03 -16.93 37.11
N GLN A 73 -19.59 -17.22 38.28
CA GLN A 73 -19.23 -18.24 39.29
C GLN A 73 -19.09 -19.66 38.74
#